data_AF-A0AAW0E272-F1
#
_entry.id   AF-A0AAW0E272-F1
#
_cell.length_a   1.000
_cell.length_b   1.000
_cell.length_c   1.000
_cell.angle_alpha   90.00
_cell.angle_beta   90.00
_cell.angle_gamma   90.00
#
_symmetry.space_group_name_H-M   'P 1'
#
loop_
_entity.id
_entity.type
_entity.pdbx_description
1 polymer ?
#
loop_
_entity_poly.entity_id
_entity_poly.type
_entity_poly.pdbx_seq_one_letter_code
_entity_poly.pdbx_strand_id
1 'polypeptide(L)'
;MEEITLGIEDMEEVQSACDLVRIFSGGLAGGMLPPPHDSLEAMLSFWINKIRSMSNSECQWLADAGDIMKMHEFALRMAAGIGEPPSAPKAPNVPLAEQYWTTILHSPNATELEKASAHAYLIRLPLGPGNPPSVRTEDCIRAGTHADLAAMLGLGNAPNVLHLGKTMHYLRNGEHKAVFAMWKHFWGAVDARNAEIQAEMDKKAEKRFVKPSRYQCAGPGCPVKASSGNMLRACAGKCEDAYKPRYCTKECQKADWKTHKPMCKPGIDVQKIETSRPRSTYNPTDRSITMQRFGLGTETTTASKKIKPGSEYSVEIDGVKVQAGADNFTAEEMKEFVAQAKIASAERRGA
;
A
#
# COMPACT_ATOMS: atom_id res chain seq x y z
N MET A 1 37.26 -22.01 -6.87
CA MET A 1 36.26 -20.92 -6.77
C MET A 1 35.71 -21.00 -5.36
N GLU A 2 36.29 -20.24 -4.44
CA GLU A 2 35.72 -20.09 -3.10
C GLU A 2 34.44 -19.25 -3.23
N GLU A 3 33.35 -19.81 -2.75
CA GLU A 3 32.06 -19.14 -2.64
C GLU A 3 32.22 -18.01 -1.63
N ILE A 4 32.27 -16.75 -2.10
CA ILE A 4 32.15 -15.59 -1.22
C ILE A 4 30.69 -15.54 -0.79
N THR A 5 30.37 -16.25 0.29
CA THR A 5 29.16 -16.00 1.07
C THR A 5 29.34 -14.62 1.70
N LEU A 6 28.72 -13.59 1.11
CA LEU A 6 28.52 -12.32 1.80
C LEU A 6 27.66 -12.63 3.03
N GLY A 7 28.30 -12.72 4.20
CA GLY A 7 27.66 -12.86 5.49
C GLY A 7 26.86 -11.60 5.83
N ILE A 8 25.74 -11.40 5.13
CA ILE A 8 24.76 -10.37 5.45
C ILE A 8 23.92 -10.90 6.61
N GLU A 9 24.52 -10.97 7.80
CA GLU A 9 23.82 -11.39 9.02
C GLU A 9 22.98 -10.27 9.63
N ASP A 10 23.14 -9.03 9.14
CA ASP A 10 22.47 -7.85 9.69
C ASP A 10 21.36 -7.33 8.76
N MET A 11 20.12 -7.69 9.08
CA MET A 11 18.92 -7.21 8.40
C MET A 11 18.77 -5.67 8.46
N GLU A 12 19.41 -5.01 9.43
CA GLU A 12 19.40 -3.56 9.57
C GLU A 12 20.31 -2.88 8.52
N GLU A 13 21.43 -3.52 8.15
CA GLU A 13 22.31 -3.09 7.05
C GLU A 13 21.60 -3.26 5.69
N VAL A 14 20.82 -4.34 5.51
CA VAL A 14 19.99 -4.57 4.32
C VAL A 14 18.86 -3.56 4.19
N GLN A 15 18.17 -3.25 5.28
CA GLN A 15 17.09 -2.27 5.27
C GLN A 15 17.62 -0.86 5.00
N SER A 16 18.75 -0.48 5.62
CA SER A 16 19.44 0.78 5.36
C SER A 16 19.92 0.86 3.90
N ALA A 17 20.50 -0.21 3.37
CA ALA A 17 20.88 -0.30 1.96
C ALA A 17 19.65 -0.25 1.04
N CYS A 18 18.53 -0.91 1.36
CA CYS A 18 17.28 -0.84 0.59
C CYS A 18 16.68 0.56 0.60
N ASP A 19 16.75 1.25 1.73
CA ASP A 19 16.30 2.62 1.85
C ASP A 19 17.20 3.52 1.01
N LEU A 20 18.53 3.40 1.13
CA LEU A 20 19.51 4.08 0.27
C LEU A 20 19.27 3.82 -1.22
N VAL A 21 19.02 2.57 -1.62
CA VAL A 21 18.67 2.19 -2.99
C VAL A 21 17.41 2.92 -3.43
N ARG A 22 16.31 2.83 -2.66
CA ARG A 22 15.03 3.47 -3.01
C ARG A 22 15.16 4.99 -3.09
N ILE A 23 16.01 5.54 -2.24
CA ILE A 23 16.35 6.95 -2.13
C ILE A 23 17.13 7.42 -3.38
N PHE A 24 18.24 6.76 -3.71
CA PHE A 24 19.07 7.14 -4.84
C PHE A 24 18.43 6.82 -6.19
N SER A 25 17.60 5.77 -6.27
CA SER A 25 16.90 5.38 -7.50
C SER A 25 15.65 6.23 -7.78
N GLY A 26 15.08 6.87 -6.75
CA GLY A 26 13.79 7.56 -6.84
C GLY A 26 13.85 9.09 -6.92
N GLY A 27 14.95 9.73 -6.49
CA GLY A 27 14.97 11.19 -6.28
C GLY A 27 16.13 11.96 -6.90
N LEU A 28 17.21 11.33 -7.35
CA LEU A 28 18.37 12.05 -7.88
C LEU A 28 18.41 11.91 -9.40
N ALA A 29 17.63 12.77 -10.07
CA ALA A 29 17.62 12.95 -11.51
C ALA A 29 18.98 13.50 -11.97
N GLY A 30 19.93 12.59 -12.18
CA GLY A 30 21.30 12.90 -12.58
C GLY A 30 22.06 11.70 -13.16
N GLY A 31 21.37 10.75 -13.80
CA GLY A 31 22.00 9.85 -14.78
C GLY A 31 22.58 8.52 -14.30
N MET A 32 22.37 8.08 -13.07
CA MET A 32 22.76 6.73 -12.62
C MET A 32 21.56 5.98 -12.05
N LEU A 33 20.67 5.54 -12.94
CA LEU A 33 19.87 4.35 -12.63
C LEU A 33 20.87 3.20 -12.44
N PRO A 34 20.72 2.38 -11.39
CA PRO A 34 21.49 1.14 -11.35
C PRO A 34 21.23 0.38 -12.66
N PRO A 35 22.24 -0.29 -13.24
CA PRO A 35 21.99 -1.12 -14.42
C PRO A 35 20.85 -2.10 -14.10
N PRO A 36 20.03 -2.48 -15.09
CA PRO A 36 18.95 -3.43 -14.86
C PRO A 36 19.53 -4.68 -14.20
N HIS A 37 19.21 -4.87 -12.92
CA HIS A 37 19.66 -6.00 -12.13
C HIS A 37 18.53 -7.01 -12.02
N ASP A 38 18.84 -8.27 -12.25
CA ASP A 38 17.87 -9.37 -12.20
C ASP A 38 17.45 -9.73 -10.76
N SER A 39 18.11 -9.16 -9.74
CA SER A 39 17.83 -9.42 -8.32
C SER A 39 18.01 -8.19 -7.42
N LEU A 40 17.25 -8.17 -6.32
CA LEU A 40 17.39 -7.19 -5.23
C LEU A 40 18.80 -7.22 -4.61
N GLU A 41 19.39 -8.39 -4.51
CA GLU A 41 20.73 -8.60 -3.96
C GLU A 41 21.80 -7.87 -4.77
N ALA A 42 21.80 -8.02 -6.11
CA ALA A 42 22.76 -7.34 -6.97
C ALA A 42 22.65 -5.81 -6.87
N MET A 43 21.42 -5.30 -6.78
CA MET A 43 21.15 -3.89 -6.57
C MET A 43 21.69 -3.41 -5.21
N LEU A 44 21.48 -4.16 -4.13
CA LEU A 44 22.01 -3.83 -2.81
C LEU A 44 23.55 -3.85 -2.80
N SER A 45 24.17 -4.88 -3.35
CA SER A 45 25.63 -4.96 -3.45
C SER A 45 26.22 -3.80 -4.24
N PHE A 46 25.58 -3.37 -5.33
CA PHE A 46 26.00 -2.20 -6.09
C PHE A 46 26.03 -0.94 -5.21
N TRP A 47 24.95 -0.67 -4.48
CA TRP A 47 24.87 0.52 -3.62
C TRP A 47 25.83 0.44 -2.43
N ILE A 48 25.97 -0.72 -1.79
CA ILE A 48 26.95 -0.95 -0.72
C ILE A 48 28.36 -0.68 -1.23
N ASN A 49 28.72 -1.23 -2.39
CA ASN A 49 30.04 -1.02 -2.99
C ASN A 49 30.27 0.45 -3.37
N LYS A 50 29.24 1.13 -3.89
CA LYS A 50 29.31 2.56 -4.22
C LYS A 50 29.51 3.43 -2.98
N ILE A 51 28.83 3.12 -1.87
CA ILE A 51 29.05 3.83 -0.60
C ILE A 51 30.47 3.54 -0.09
N ARG A 52 30.92 2.29 -0.17
CA ARG A 52 32.26 1.89 0.28
C ARG A 52 33.39 2.39 -0.62
N SER A 53 33.11 2.86 -1.85
CA SER A 53 34.15 3.35 -2.76
C SER A 53 34.74 4.69 -2.35
N MET A 54 34.10 5.42 -1.41
CA MET A 54 34.58 6.69 -0.88
C MET A 54 34.68 6.59 0.64
N SER A 55 35.82 7.02 1.20
CA SER A 55 36.03 7.02 2.64
C SER A 55 35.10 8.03 3.33
N ASN A 56 34.80 7.80 4.61
CA ASN A 56 33.96 8.74 5.37
C ASN A 56 34.60 10.13 5.49
N SER A 57 35.91 10.21 5.70
CA SER A 57 36.64 11.47 5.79
C SER A 57 36.61 12.26 4.48
N GLU A 58 36.75 11.59 3.35
CA GLU A 58 36.64 12.23 2.03
C GLU A 58 35.22 12.70 1.75
N CYS A 59 34.21 11.88 2.05
CA CYS A 59 32.80 12.25 1.91
C CYS A 59 32.44 13.45 2.79
N GLN A 60 32.91 13.45 4.04
CA GLN A 60 32.75 14.57 4.98
C GLN A 60 33.42 15.84 4.46
N TRP A 61 34.67 15.75 4.01
CA TRP A 61 35.40 16.91 3.50
C TRP A 61 34.69 17.57 2.32
N LEU A 62 34.17 16.78 1.37
CA LEU A 62 33.36 17.31 0.26
C LEU A 62 32.04 17.90 0.74
N ALA A 63 31.37 17.26 1.71
CA ALA A 63 30.15 17.79 2.32
C ALA A 63 30.40 19.14 3.00
N ASP A 64 31.50 19.26 3.74
CA ASP A 64 31.93 20.50 4.42
C ASP A 64 32.33 21.60 3.42
N ALA A 65 32.84 21.21 2.25
CA ALA A 65 33.10 22.12 1.14
C ALA A 65 31.81 22.61 0.44
N GLY A 66 30.63 22.13 0.85
CA GLY A 66 29.33 22.56 0.34
C GLY A 66 28.82 21.79 -0.87
N ASP A 67 29.40 20.62 -1.20
CA ASP A 67 28.85 19.72 -2.21
C ASP A 67 27.54 19.09 -1.69
N ILE A 68 26.41 19.55 -2.24
CA ILE A 68 25.05 19.14 -1.80
C ILE A 68 24.84 17.63 -1.88
N MET A 69 25.38 16.98 -2.91
CA MET A 69 25.25 15.54 -3.07
C MET A 69 26.03 14.79 -2.00
N LYS A 70 27.22 15.29 -1.66
CA LYS A 70 28.05 14.72 -0.59
C LYS A 70 27.51 15.03 0.79
N MET A 71 26.84 16.15 0.99
CA MET A 71 26.08 16.42 2.22
C MET A 71 24.96 15.38 2.42
N HIS A 72 24.17 15.07 1.38
CA HIS A 72 23.16 14.02 1.45
C HIS A 72 23.77 12.66 1.76
N GLU A 73 24.82 12.28 1.03
CA GLU A 73 25.50 11.00 1.21
C GLU A 73 26.11 10.86 2.61
N PHE A 74 26.78 11.90 3.09
CA PHE A 74 27.39 11.91 4.42
C PHE A 74 26.35 11.90 5.53
N ALA A 75 25.28 12.70 5.43
CA ALA A 75 24.16 12.68 6.37
C ALA A 75 23.52 11.28 6.46
N LEU A 76 23.34 10.62 5.32
CA LEU A 76 22.82 9.25 5.27
C LEU A 76 23.75 8.24 5.96
N ARG A 77 25.07 8.36 5.75
CA ARG A 77 26.06 7.53 6.45
C ARG A 77 25.95 7.72 7.96
N MET A 78 25.85 8.97 8.42
CA MET A 78 25.70 9.28 9.84
C MET A 78 24.39 8.73 10.42
N ALA A 79 23.27 8.91 9.72
CA ALA A 79 21.97 8.39 10.14
C ALA A 79 21.89 6.86 10.16
N ALA A 80 22.72 6.17 9.36
CA ALA A 80 22.80 4.72 9.32
C ALA A 80 23.94 4.13 10.17
N GLY A 81 24.76 4.96 10.83
CA GLY A 81 25.94 4.49 11.56
C GLY A 81 27.04 3.88 10.67
N ILE A 82 27.11 4.27 9.40
CA ILE A 82 28.05 3.72 8.42
C ILE A 82 29.39 4.47 8.47
N GLY A 83 30.47 3.69 8.59
CA GLY A 83 31.87 4.12 8.43
C GLY A 83 32.54 4.68 9.70
N GLU A 84 31.95 4.40 10.86
CA GLU A 84 32.70 4.32 12.12
C GLU A 84 33.75 3.18 12.02
N PRO A 85 34.92 3.32 12.66
CA PRO A 85 35.91 2.26 12.70
C PRO A 85 35.31 1.00 13.36
N PRO A 86 35.77 -0.22 13.01
CA PRO A 86 35.23 -1.46 13.56
C PRO A 86 35.26 -1.56 15.09
N SER A 87 36.08 -0.73 15.75
CA SER A 87 36.23 -0.66 17.19
C SER A 87 35.17 0.19 17.90
N ALA A 88 34.40 1.01 17.18
CA ALA A 88 33.34 1.83 17.75
C ALA A 88 31.97 1.11 17.62
N PRO A 89 31.06 1.28 18.59
CA PRO A 89 29.67 0.85 18.41
C PRO A 89 29.13 1.55 17.16
N LYS A 90 28.51 0.79 16.24
CA LYS A 90 27.86 1.32 15.02
C LYS A 90 26.57 2.09 15.37
N ALA A 91 26.68 3.10 16.23
CA ALA A 91 25.55 3.91 16.65
C ALA A 91 25.30 5.02 15.61
N PRO A 92 24.06 5.18 15.12
CA PRO A 92 23.70 6.33 14.29
C PRO A 92 24.02 7.68 14.95
N ASN A 93 24.68 8.57 14.21
CA ASN A 93 24.86 9.97 14.58
C ASN A 93 23.75 10.83 13.95
N VAL A 94 22.52 10.62 14.43
CA VAL A 94 21.32 11.31 13.94
C VAL A 94 21.40 12.84 14.04
N PRO A 95 21.91 13.44 15.14
CA PRO A 95 22.02 14.90 15.23
C PRO A 95 22.91 15.51 14.14
N LEU A 96 24.03 14.85 13.82
CA LEU A 96 24.91 15.31 12.75
C LEU A 96 24.24 15.19 11.38
N ALA A 97 23.51 14.09 11.13
CA ALA A 97 22.73 13.93 9.91
C ALA A 97 21.68 15.04 9.74
N GLU A 98 20.93 15.35 10.82
CA GLU A 98 19.95 16.44 10.86
C GLU A 98 20.59 17.79 10.52
N GLN A 99 21.79 18.05 11.05
CA GLN A 99 22.53 19.27 10.76
C GLN A 99 22.84 19.42 9.26
N TYR A 100 23.37 18.38 8.59
CA TYR A 100 23.67 18.47 7.16
C TYR A 100 22.41 18.64 6.30
N TRP A 101 21.33 17.90 6.57
CA TRP A 101 20.07 18.09 5.83
C TRP A 101 19.48 19.47 6.06
N THR A 102 19.57 20.00 7.28
CA THR A 102 19.16 21.38 7.58
C THR A 102 20.01 22.39 6.81
N THR A 103 21.32 22.18 6.70
CA THR A 103 22.21 23.04 5.90
C THR A 103 21.84 22.99 4.41
N ILE A 104 21.49 21.80 3.87
CA ILE A 104 20.99 21.68 2.49
C ILE A 104 19.73 22.52 2.26
N LEU A 105 18.77 22.50 3.20
CA LEU A 105 17.53 23.27 3.10
C LEU A 105 17.76 24.78 3.01
N HIS A 106 18.78 25.29 3.70
CA HIS A 106 19.12 26.72 3.71
C HIS A 106 20.16 27.10 2.65
N SER A 107 20.74 26.14 1.93
CA SER A 107 21.75 26.40 0.92
C SER A 107 21.12 27.08 -0.30
N PRO A 108 21.66 28.23 -0.75
CA PRO A 108 21.19 28.89 -1.98
C PRO A 108 21.56 28.07 -3.23
N ASN A 109 22.53 27.15 -3.12
CA ASN A 109 23.00 26.32 -4.22
C ASN A 109 22.21 25.02 -4.38
N ALA A 110 21.36 24.67 -3.41
CA ALA A 110 20.54 23.47 -3.48
C ALA A 110 19.35 23.69 -4.43
N THR A 111 19.17 22.76 -5.36
CA THR A 111 17.99 22.64 -6.20
C THR A 111 16.76 22.29 -5.36
N GLU A 112 15.56 22.57 -5.89
CA GLU A 112 14.31 22.21 -5.22
C GLU A 112 14.18 20.69 -4.99
N LEU A 113 14.74 19.88 -5.88
CA LEU A 113 14.78 18.42 -5.74
C LEU A 113 15.68 17.97 -4.59
N GLU A 114 16.84 18.61 -4.41
CA GLU A 114 17.74 18.33 -3.28
C GLU A 114 17.13 18.77 -1.95
N LYS A 115 16.42 19.90 -1.92
CA LYS A 115 15.67 20.35 -0.73
C LYS A 115 14.50 19.42 -0.41
N ALA A 116 13.74 19.00 -1.43
CA ALA A 116 12.67 18.03 -1.27
C ALA A 116 13.20 16.70 -0.69
N SER A 117 14.37 16.27 -1.16
CA SER A 117 15.03 15.07 -0.66
C SER A 117 15.44 15.24 0.81
N ALA A 118 16.02 16.38 1.18
CA ALA A 118 16.37 16.71 2.58
C ALA A 118 15.13 16.65 3.48
N HIS A 119 14.02 17.25 3.06
CA HIS A 119 12.75 17.12 3.76
C HIS A 119 12.30 15.67 3.90
N ALA A 120 12.38 14.87 2.82
CA ALA A 120 11.98 13.47 2.87
C ALA A 120 12.80 12.64 3.89
N TYR A 121 14.08 12.96 4.12
CA TYR A 121 14.88 12.29 5.16
C TYR A 121 14.53 12.73 6.57
N LEU A 122 14.29 14.04 6.75
CA LEU A 122 13.92 14.62 8.04
C LEU A 122 12.56 14.10 8.57
N ILE A 123 11.72 13.49 7.72
CA ILE A 123 10.50 12.79 8.15
C ILE A 123 10.79 11.63 9.11
N ARG A 124 11.90 10.90 8.93
CA ARG A 124 12.16 9.63 9.63
C ARG A 124 12.87 9.81 10.97
N LEU A 125 13.68 10.85 11.11
CA LEU A 125 14.44 11.11 12.34
C LEU A 125 13.56 11.19 13.61
N PRO A 126 12.39 11.87 13.60
CA PRO A 126 11.56 12.05 14.79
C PRO A 126 10.81 10.78 15.21
N LEU A 127 10.63 9.81 14.30
CA LEU A 127 9.78 8.63 14.52
C LEU A 127 10.55 7.44 15.08
N GLY A 128 11.87 7.44 14.95
CA GLY A 128 12.73 6.32 15.32
C GLY A 128 12.36 5.01 14.58
N PRO A 129 13.02 3.89 14.94
CA PRO A 129 12.67 2.56 14.42
C PRO A 129 11.45 1.93 15.13
N GLY A 130 10.89 2.60 16.15
CA GLY A 130 9.85 2.05 17.04
C GLY A 130 8.43 2.14 16.49
N ASN A 131 7.56 1.28 17.02
CA ASN A 131 6.12 1.31 16.73
C ASN A 131 5.47 2.66 17.14
N PRO A 132 4.31 3.01 16.54
CA PRO A 132 3.66 4.32 16.71
C PRO A 132 3.13 4.75 18.10
N PRO A 133 2.89 3.90 19.12
CA PRO A 133 2.14 4.38 20.30
C PRO A 133 2.88 5.36 21.21
N SER A 134 4.17 5.66 20.97
CA SER A 134 4.95 6.61 21.79
C SER A 134 5.48 7.82 21.01
N VAL A 135 5.01 8.08 19.79
CA VAL A 135 5.47 9.24 19.02
C VAL A 135 4.91 10.52 19.65
N ARG A 136 5.80 11.43 20.05
CA ARG A 136 5.39 12.73 20.61
C ARG A 136 4.66 13.55 19.54
N THR A 137 3.66 14.32 19.94
CA THR A 137 2.89 15.18 19.03
C THR A 137 3.79 16.15 18.25
N GLU A 138 4.84 16.69 18.88
CA GLU A 138 5.81 17.57 18.25
C GLU A 138 6.57 16.89 17.09
N ASP A 139 6.95 15.62 17.29
CA ASP A 139 7.65 14.81 16.28
C ASP A 139 6.73 14.52 15.09
N CYS A 140 5.45 14.24 15.35
CA CYS A 140 4.41 14.14 14.32
C CYS A 140 4.24 15.44 13.53
N ILE A 141 4.22 16.59 14.20
CA ILE A 141 4.04 17.90 13.55
C ILE A 141 5.24 18.22 12.65
N ARG A 142 6.45 18.01 13.16
CA ARG A 142 7.69 18.20 12.40
C ARG A 142 7.75 17.29 11.18
N ALA A 143 7.47 15.99 11.36
CA ALA A 143 7.44 15.02 10.26
C ALA A 143 6.37 15.36 9.22
N GLY A 144 5.15 15.73 9.65
CA GLY A 144 4.07 16.13 8.75
C GLY A 144 4.40 17.38 7.94
N THR A 145 5.05 18.36 8.56
CA THR A 145 5.50 19.59 7.88
C THR A 145 6.54 19.28 6.80
N HIS A 146 7.54 18.46 7.10
CA HIS A 146 8.52 18.03 6.10
C HIS A 146 7.90 17.18 4.99
N ALA A 147 6.94 16.32 5.31
CA ALA A 147 6.22 15.54 4.30
C ALA A 147 5.38 16.42 3.36
N ASP A 148 4.72 17.47 3.88
CA ASP A 148 3.97 18.42 3.07
C ASP A 148 4.89 19.21 2.13
N LEU A 149 6.03 19.68 2.64
CA LEU A 149 7.02 20.39 1.84
C LEU A 149 7.63 19.48 0.77
N ALA A 150 8.00 18.25 1.10
CA ALA A 150 8.49 17.27 0.12
C ALA A 150 7.44 16.98 -0.96
N ALA A 151 6.17 16.80 -0.58
CA ALA A 151 5.08 16.59 -1.53
C ALA A 151 4.83 17.81 -2.42
N MET A 152 4.86 19.02 -1.85
CA MET A 152 4.75 20.29 -2.58
C MET A 152 5.86 20.46 -3.62
N LEU A 153 7.08 20.01 -3.31
CA LEU A 153 8.24 20.04 -4.20
C LEU A 153 8.29 18.84 -5.19
N GLY A 154 7.22 18.05 -5.31
CA GLY A 154 7.09 16.98 -6.30
C GLY A 154 7.52 15.59 -5.84
N LEU A 155 7.93 15.41 -4.58
CA LEU A 155 8.30 14.12 -3.99
C LEU A 155 7.14 13.47 -3.22
N GLY A 156 5.88 13.70 -3.62
CA GLY A 156 4.70 13.12 -2.97
C GLY A 156 4.69 11.57 -2.95
N ASN A 157 5.33 10.95 -3.95
CA ASN A 157 5.47 9.50 -4.05
C ASN A 157 6.72 8.94 -3.36
N ALA A 158 7.49 9.77 -2.65
CA ALA A 158 8.67 9.31 -1.93
C ALA A 158 8.26 8.30 -0.84
N PRO A 159 9.01 7.20 -0.66
CA PRO A 159 8.66 6.16 0.31
C PRO A 159 8.45 6.68 1.74
N ASN A 160 9.25 7.66 2.19
CA ASN A 160 9.12 8.23 3.53
C ASN A 160 7.82 9.04 3.70
N VAL A 161 7.40 9.78 2.67
CA VAL A 161 6.13 10.49 2.64
C VAL A 161 4.98 9.49 2.75
N LEU A 162 4.94 8.48 1.87
CA LEU A 162 3.88 7.47 1.88
C LEU A 162 3.87 6.63 3.17
N HIS A 163 5.04 6.31 3.71
CA HIS A 163 5.18 5.60 4.98
C HIS A 163 4.60 6.42 6.14
N LEU A 164 4.92 7.72 6.22
CA LEU A 164 4.32 8.61 7.20
C LEU A 164 2.79 8.63 7.06
N GLY A 165 2.27 8.72 5.83
CA GLY A 165 0.83 8.69 5.56
C GLY A 165 0.15 7.43 6.09
N LYS A 166 0.77 6.27 5.90
CA LYS A 166 0.30 5.00 6.44
C LYS A 166 0.32 5.00 7.98
N THR A 167 1.40 5.49 8.58
CA THR A 167 1.54 5.58 10.03
C THR A 167 0.51 6.55 10.61
N MET A 168 0.30 7.72 10.04
CA MET A 168 -0.62 8.74 10.59
C MET A 168 -2.08 8.56 10.17
N HIS A 169 -2.42 7.55 9.37
CA HIS A 169 -3.78 7.39 8.84
C HIS A 169 -4.84 7.27 9.96
N TYR A 170 -4.50 6.61 11.07
CA TYR A 170 -5.40 6.49 12.21
C TYR A 170 -5.62 7.83 12.92
N LEU A 171 -4.58 8.65 13.04
CA LEU A 171 -4.65 9.97 13.67
C LEU A 171 -5.50 10.94 12.84
N ARG A 172 -5.38 10.88 11.50
CA ARG A 172 -6.17 11.71 10.57
C ARG A 172 -7.67 11.48 10.73
N ASN A 173 -8.08 10.23 10.97
CA ASN A 173 -9.50 9.88 11.08
C ASN A 173 -10.06 10.06 12.51
N GLY A 174 -9.21 10.28 13.51
CA GLY A 174 -9.58 10.45 14.91
C GLY A 174 -9.92 11.89 15.32
N GLU A 175 -9.66 12.22 16.60
CA GLU A 175 -9.99 13.51 17.21
C GLU A 175 -9.09 14.68 16.76
N HIS A 176 -7.95 14.38 16.14
CA HIS A 176 -6.93 15.39 15.79
C HIS A 176 -7.02 15.95 14.37
N LYS A 177 -8.18 15.83 13.70
CA LYS A 177 -8.40 16.25 12.29
C LYS A 177 -7.88 17.64 11.95
N ALA A 178 -8.00 18.60 12.86
CA ALA A 178 -7.58 19.98 12.64
C ALA A 178 -6.06 20.12 12.39
N VAL A 179 -5.22 19.34 13.09
CA VAL A 179 -3.76 19.36 12.89
C VAL A 179 -3.39 18.87 11.49
N PHE A 180 -4.18 17.96 10.93
CA PHE A 180 -3.90 17.37 9.62
C PHE A 180 -4.37 18.23 8.44
N ALA A 181 -5.28 19.18 8.68
CA ALA A 181 -5.80 20.05 7.63
C ALA A 181 -4.72 20.98 7.03
N MET A 182 -3.63 21.24 7.76
CA MET A 182 -2.54 22.11 7.29
C MET A 182 -1.59 21.42 6.29
N TRP A 183 -1.60 20.08 6.18
CA TRP A 183 -0.70 19.32 5.30
C TRP A 183 -1.41 18.83 4.03
N LYS A 184 -1.90 19.80 3.24
CA LYS A 184 -2.75 19.52 2.07
C LYS A 184 -2.05 18.73 0.97
N HIS A 185 -0.77 19.02 0.69
CA HIS A 185 -0.01 18.38 -0.39
C HIS A 185 0.37 16.96 0.01
N PHE A 186 0.79 16.79 1.27
CA PHE A 186 1.06 15.48 1.86
C PHE A 186 -0.15 14.57 1.75
N TRP A 187 -1.31 15.00 2.24
CA TRP A 187 -2.52 14.17 2.19
C TRP A 187 -3.03 13.95 0.78
N GLY A 188 -2.91 14.94 -0.10
CA GLY A 188 -3.21 14.77 -1.52
C GLY A 188 -2.37 13.65 -2.16
N ALA A 189 -1.07 13.60 -1.86
CA ALA A 189 -0.19 12.53 -2.38
C ALA A 189 -0.54 11.15 -1.80
N VAL A 190 -0.84 11.07 -0.50
CA VAL A 190 -1.25 9.83 0.17
C VAL A 190 -2.59 9.32 -0.39
N ASP A 191 -3.56 10.22 -0.58
CA ASP A 191 -4.89 9.87 -1.12
C ASP A 191 -4.79 9.41 -2.57
N ALA A 192 -3.99 10.10 -3.40
CA ALA A 192 -3.69 9.67 -4.77
C ALA A 192 -3.09 8.26 -4.80
N ARG A 193 -2.09 7.99 -3.96
CA ARG A 193 -1.48 6.66 -3.87
C ARG A 193 -2.46 5.58 -3.41
N ASN A 194 -3.30 5.89 -2.43
CA ASN A 194 -4.33 4.96 -1.96
C ASN A 194 -5.35 4.67 -3.07
N ALA A 195 -5.75 5.67 -3.86
CA ALA A 195 -6.62 5.50 -5.01
C ALA A 195 -6.00 4.59 -6.09
N GLU A 196 -4.70 4.75 -6.39
CA GLU A 196 -3.97 3.85 -7.30
C GLU A 196 -3.99 2.41 -6.80
N ILE A 197 -3.65 2.19 -5.52
CA ILE A 197 -3.64 0.85 -4.90
C ILE A 197 -5.04 0.24 -4.96
N GLN A 198 -6.08 1.00 -4.65
CA GLN A 198 -7.46 0.54 -4.70
C GLN A 198 -7.87 0.17 -6.14
N ALA A 199 -7.56 1.02 -7.12
CA ALA A 199 -7.84 0.73 -8.53
C ALA A 199 -7.11 -0.54 -9.02
N GLU A 200 -5.88 -0.80 -8.58
CA GLU A 200 -5.20 -2.06 -8.87
C GLU A 200 -5.89 -3.26 -8.21
N MET A 201 -6.34 -3.11 -6.96
CA MET A 201 -7.06 -4.16 -6.24
C MET A 201 -8.39 -4.48 -6.93
N ASP A 202 -9.12 -3.47 -7.39
CA ASP A 202 -10.38 -3.64 -8.10
C ASP A 202 -10.18 -4.32 -9.45
N LYS A 203 -9.16 -3.92 -10.22
CA LYS A 203 -8.76 -4.63 -11.46
C LYS A 203 -8.39 -6.08 -11.20
N LYS A 204 -7.72 -6.39 -10.08
CA LYS A 204 -7.39 -7.77 -9.69
C LYS A 204 -8.65 -8.53 -9.26
N ALA A 205 -9.58 -7.88 -8.57
CA ALA A 205 -10.85 -8.47 -8.15
C ALA A 205 -11.76 -8.79 -9.35
N GLU A 206 -11.86 -7.88 -10.32
CA GLU A 206 -12.59 -8.08 -11.57
C GLU A 206 -12.03 -9.29 -12.35
N LYS A 207 -10.70 -9.34 -12.53
CA LYS A 207 -10.04 -10.50 -13.17
C LYS A 207 -10.35 -11.82 -12.45
N ARG A 208 -10.44 -11.81 -11.12
CA ARG A 208 -10.82 -12.98 -10.30
C ARG A 208 -12.29 -13.34 -10.46
N PHE A 209 -13.17 -12.36 -10.60
CA PHE A 209 -14.59 -12.57 -10.81
C PHE A 209 -14.88 -13.17 -12.19
N VAL A 210 -14.23 -12.67 -13.24
CA VAL A 210 -14.40 -13.16 -14.62
C VAL A 210 -13.87 -14.59 -14.79
N LYS A 211 -12.76 -14.94 -14.12
CA LYS A 211 -12.13 -16.28 -14.22
C LYS A 211 -11.78 -16.86 -12.84
N PRO A 212 -12.77 -17.30 -12.04
CA PRO A 212 -12.53 -17.77 -10.67
C PRO A 212 -11.64 -19.02 -10.63
N SER A 213 -11.79 -19.92 -11.60
CA SER A 213 -10.97 -21.14 -11.75
C SER A 213 -9.47 -20.85 -11.92
N ARG A 214 -9.09 -19.65 -12.37
CA ARG A 214 -7.69 -19.25 -12.53
C ARG A 214 -7.00 -18.99 -11.18
N TYR A 215 -7.75 -18.61 -10.16
CA TYR A 215 -7.23 -18.15 -8.87
C TYR A 215 -7.59 -19.07 -7.70
N GLN A 216 -8.35 -20.14 -7.93
CA GLN A 216 -8.76 -21.08 -6.90
C GLN A 216 -8.37 -22.51 -7.29
N CYS A 217 -7.85 -23.27 -6.33
CA CYS A 217 -7.61 -24.69 -6.52
C CYS A 217 -8.94 -25.42 -6.76
N ALA A 218 -9.01 -26.24 -7.81
CA ALA A 218 -10.18 -27.06 -8.13
C ALA A 218 -10.24 -28.36 -7.31
N GLY A 219 -9.24 -28.64 -6.46
CA GLY A 219 -9.26 -29.80 -5.57
C GLY A 219 -10.47 -29.73 -4.61
N PRO A 220 -11.28 -30.81 -4.48
CA PRO A 220 -12.44 -30.81 -3.59
C PRO A 220 -12.03 -30.45 -2.15
N GLY A 221 -12.65 -29.39 -1.59
CA GLY A 221 -12.36 -28.91 -0.23
C GLY A 221 -11.03 -28.15 -0.05
N CYS A 222 -10.26 -27.91 -1.11
CA CYS A 222 -8.99 -27.19 -1.00
C CYS A 222 -9.22 -25.67 -0.86
N PRO A 223 -8.77 -25.02 0.23
CA PRO A 223 -8.99 -23.58 0.44
C PRO A 223 -7.95 -22.70 -0.29
N VAL A 224 -6.98 -23.29 -0.99
CA VAL A 224 -5.86 -22.56 -1.59
C VAL A 224 -6.36 -21.63 -2.70
N LYS A 225 -6.06 -20.34 -2.52
CA LYS A 225 -6.29 -19.28 -3.49
C LYS A 225 -4.95 -18.67 -3.88
N ALA A 226 -4.74 -18.44 -5.16
CA ALA A 226 -3.52 -17.83 -5.67
C ALA A 226 -3.65 -16.31 -5.77
N SER A 227 -2.59 -15.60 -5.40
CA SER A 227 -2.53 -14.14 -5.58
C SER A 227 -2.37 -13.77 -7.06
N SER A 228 -1.67 -14.62 -7.84
CA SER A 228 -1.47 -14.48 -9.29
C SER A 228 -1.94 -15.72 -10.06
N GLY A 229 -2.34 -15.53 -11.31
CA GLY A 229 -2.90 -16.61 -12.14
C GLY A 229 -1.89 -17.70 -12.55
N ASN A 230 -0.62 -17.55 -12.22
CA ASN A 230 0.46 -18.48 -12.59
C ASN A 230 0.91 -19.37 -11.42
N MET A 231 0.41 -19.15 -10.20
CA MET A 231 0.82 -19.96 -9.03
C MET A 231 0.16 -21.34 -9.00
N LEU A 232 -0.93 -21.55 -9.74
CA LEU A 232 -1.62 -22.83 -9.82
C LEU A 232 -1.32 -23.51 -11.16
N ARG A 233 -1.05 -24.81 -11.09
CA ARG A 233 -0.78 -25.64 -12.26
C ARG A 233 -2.08 -25.92 -12.98
N ALA A 234 -2.18 -25.51 -14.24
CA ALA A 234 -3.33 -25.83 -15.08
C ALA A 234 -3.35 -27.33 -15.43
N CYS A 235 -4.55 -27.88 -15.63
CA CYS A 235 -4.69 -29.21 -16.22
C CYS A 235 -3.95 -29.28 -17.57
N ALA A 236 -3.12 -30.30 -17.76
CA ALA A 236 -2.37 -30.52 -19.00
C ALA A 236 -3.23 -31.07 -20.16
N GLY A 237 -4.52 -31.33 -19.91
CA GLY A 237 -5.45 -31.84 -20.91
C GLY A 237 -5.88 -30.78 -21.94
N LYS A 238 -6.62 -31.25 -22.96
CA LYS A 238 -7.14 -30.44 -24.07
C LYS A 238 -8.50 -29.77 -23.78
N CYS A 239 -8.87 -29.62 -22.51
CA CYS A 239 -10.05 -28.85 -22.12
C CYS A 239 -9.89 -27.36 -22.47
N GLU A 240 -11.01 -26.70 -22.71
CA GLU A 240 -11.07 -25.27 -23.02
C GLU A 240 -10.51 -24.42 -21.87
N ASP A 241 -9.80 -23.33 -22.19
CA ASP A 241 -9.12 -22.49 -21.18
C ASP A 241 -10.09 -21.86 -20.17
N ALA A 242 -11.31 -21.53 -20.61
CA ALA A 242 -12.35 -20.96 -19.74
C ALA A 242 -12.72 -21.91 -18.57
N TYR A 243 -12.69 -23.22 -18.81
CA TYR A 243 -13.10 -24.25 -17.86
C TYR A 243 -11.94 -25.13 -17.39
N LYS A 244 -10.70 -24.79 -17.78
CA LYS A 244 -9.51 -25.53 -17.42
C LYS A 244 -9.22 -25.38 -15.93
N PRO A 245 -9.38 -26.44 -15.12
CA PRO A 245 -9.15 -26.35 -13.68
C PRO A 245 -7.66 -26.16 -13.41
N ARG A 246 -7.37 -25.53 -12.27
CA ARG A 246 -6.01 -25.33 -11.77
C ARG A 246 -5.85 -25.92 -10.39
N TYR A 247 -4.65 -26.40 -10.08
CA TYR A 247 -4.36 -27.14 -8.87
C TYR A 247 -3.09 -26.61 -8.20
N CYS A 248 -3.08 -26.55 -6.88
CA CYS A 248 -1.88 -26.23 -6.11
C CYS A 248 -0.89 -27.42 -6.11
N THR A 249 -1.41 -28.65 -6.14
CA THR A 249 -0.60 -29.88 -6.12
C THR A 249 -1.16 -30.96 -7.06
N LYS A 250 -0.37 -32.02 -7.33
CA LYS A 250 -0.80 -33.16 -8.15
C LYS A 250 -1.88 -34.00 -7.46
N GLU A 251 -1.91 -34.01 -6.12
CA GLU A 251 -2.87 -34.73 -5.30
C GLU A 251 -4.26 -34.11 -5.47
N CYS A 252 -4.36 -32.77 -5.43
CA CYS A 252 -5.61 -32.06 -5.71
C CYS A 252 -6.14 -32.36 -7.12
N GLN A 253 -5.25 -32.46 -8.11
CA GLN A 253 -5.61 -32.84 -9.47
C GLN A 253 -6.18 -34.27 -9.55
N LYS A 254 -5.52 -35.24 -8.89
CA LYS A 254 -6.00 -36.63 -8.84
C LYS A 254 -7.35 -36.74 -8.15
N ALA A 255 -7.57 -35.98 -7.07
CA ALA A 255 -8.83 -35.96 -6.34
C ALA A 255 -10.00 -35.44 -7.20
N ASP A 256 -9.78 -34.36 -7.94
CA ASP A 256 -10.77 -33.79 -8.87
C ASP A 256 -10.94 -34.60 -10.17
N TRP A 257 -9.97 -35.47 -10.51
CA TRP A 257 -9.92 -36.16 -11.80
C TRP A 257 -11.18 -36.94 -12.15
N LYS A 258 -11.83 -37.59 -11.18
CA LYS A 258 -13.07 -38.34 -11.41
C LYS A 258 -14.19 -37.43 -11.96
N THR A 259 -14.26 -36.20 -11.46
CA THR A 259 -15.25 -35.18 -11.85
C THR A 259 -14.83 -34.44 -13.11
N HIS A 260 -13.54 -34.15 -13.28
CA HIS A 260 -13.02 -33.37 -14.41
C HIS A 260 -12.84 -34.20 -15.69
N LYS A 261 -12.48 -35.49 -15.60
CA LYS A 261 -12.15 -36.35 -16.75
C LYS A 261 -13.20 -36.33 -17.88
N PRO A 262 -14.52 -36.35 -17.63
CA PRO A 262 -15.53 -36.28 -18.69
C PRO A 262 -15.46 -34.98 -19.52
N MET A 263 -15.06 -33.87 -18.89
CA MET A 263 -14.94 -32.54 -19.50
C MET A 263 -13.54 -32.28 -20.06
N CYS A 264 -12.58 -33.18 -19.80
CA CYS A 264 -11.19 -33.06 -20.24
C CYS A 264 -10.99 -33.58 -21.67
N LYS A 265 -11.83 -33.15 -22.61
CA LYS A 265 -11.75 -33.51 -24.04
C LYS A 265 -11.87 -32.25 -24.91
N PRO A 266 -11.21 -32.22 -26.08
CA PRO A 266 -11.35 -31.10 -27.00
C PRO A 266 -12.76 -31.05 -27.61
N GLY A 267 -13.30 -29.84 -27.81
CA GLY A 267 -14.56 -29.61 -28.54
C GLY A 267 -15.84 -29.95 -27.77
N ILE A 268 -15.76 -30.14 -26.45
CA ILE A 268 -16.96 -30.26 -25.62
C ILE A 268 -17.54 -28.87 -25.40
N ASP A 269 -18.75 -28.66 -25.91
CA ASP A 269 -19.57 -27.48 -25.58
C ASP A 269 -19.99 -27.55 -24.10
N VAL A 270 -19.26 -26.82 -23.27
CA VAL A 270 -19.44 -26.85 -21.80
C VAL A 270 -20.79 -26.29 -21.38
N GLN A 271 -21.43 -25.45 -22.21
CA GLN A 271 -22.76 -24.92 -21.92
C GLN A 271 -23.80 -26.04 -21.77
N LYS A 272 -23.68 -27.12 -22.55
CA LYS A 272 -24.59 -28.29 -22.46
C LYS A 272 -24.39 -29.12 -21.19
N ILE A 273 -23.18 -29.07 -20.60
CA ILE A 273 -22.86 -29.82 -19.38
C ILE A 273 -23.38 -29.08 -18.14
N GLU A 274 -23.34 -27.74 -18.13
CA GLU A 274 -23.90 -26.96 -17.02
C GLU A 274 -25.42 -27.12 -16.89
N THR A 275 -26.15 -27.19 -18.01
CA THR A 275 -27.61 -27.39 -17.99
C THR A 275 -28.05 -28.77 -17.51
N SER A 276 -27.17 -29.78 -17.57
CA SER A 276 -27.48 -31.16 -17.17
C SER A 276 -27.06 -31.50 -15.74
N ARG A 277 -26.24 -30.66 -15.09
CA ARG A 277 -26.01 -30.80 -13.66
C ARG A 277 -27.29 -30.36 -12.93
N PRO A 278 -27.88 -31.19 -12.05
CA PRO A 278 -28.95 -30.73 -11.18
C PRO A 278 -28.42 -29.50 -10.46
N ARG A 279 -29.07 -28.36 -10.70
CA ARG A 279 -28.67 -27.06 -10.18
C ARG A 279 -28.42 -27.27 -8.70
N SER A 280 -27.16 -27.21 -8.29
CA SER A 280 -26.82 -27.32 -6.88
C SER A 280 -27.70 -26.29 -6.19
N THR A 281 -28.48 -26.71 -5.19
CA THR A 281 -29.32 -25.83 -4.37
C THR A 281 -28.50 -24.81 -3.58
N TYR A 282 -27.21 -24.69 -3.88
CA TYR A 282 -26.33 -23.60 -3.52
C TYR A 282 -26.95 -22.27 -3.90
N ASN A 283 -27.67 -21.71 -2.95
CA ASN A 283 -28.29 -20.40 -3.01
C ASN A 283 -27.17 -19.36 -2.87
N PRO A 284 -26.83 -18.58 -3.90
CA PRO A 284 -25.74 -17.61 -3.83
C PRO A 284 -25.95 -16.56 -2.74
N THR A 285 -27.18 -16.39 -2.24
CA THR A 285 -27.50 -15.48 -1.13
C THR A 285 -27.09 -16.00 0.25
N ASP A 286 -26.66 -17.27 0.37
CA ASP A 286 -26.24 -17.86 1.65
C ASP A 286 -24.73 -17.65 1.92
N ARG A 287 -24.04 -16.94 1.02
CA ARG A 287 -22.84 -16.20 1.39
C ARG A 287 -23.26 -14.75 1.61
N SER A 288 -23.43 -14.38 2.87
CA SER A 288 -22.95 -13.07 3.27
C SER A 288 -21.45 -13.05 2.93
N ILE A 289 -21.12 -12.56 1.73
CA ILE A 289 -19.79 -12.00 1.52
C ILE A 289 -19.82 -10.75 2.38
N THR A 290 -19.49 -10.91 3.66
CA THR A 290 -19.00 -9.81 4.45
C THR A 290 -17.73 -9.40 3.73
N MET A 291 -17.83 -8.44 2.82
CA MET A 291 -16.69 -7.63 2.46
C MET A 291 -16.33 -6.92 3.76
N GLN A 292 -15.48 -7.57 4.57
CA GLN A 292 -14.75 -6.89 5.61
C GLN A 292 -13.88 -5.88 4.88
N ARG A 293 -14.44 -4.70 4.66
CA ARG A 293 -13.67 -3.48 4.53
C ARG A 293 -12.80 -3.49 5.78
N PHE A 294 -11.49 -3.65 5.62
CA PHE A 294 -10.53 -3.37 6.68
C PHE A 294 -10.54 -1.85 6.91
N GLY A 295 -11.64 -1.36 7.47
CA GLY A 295 -11.81 -0.04 8.02
C GLY A 295 -11.93 -0.23 9.53
N LEU A 296 -10.96 0.31 10.25
CA LEU A 296 -10.99 0.35 11.70
C LEU A 296 -12.24 1.13 12.15
N GLY A 297 -13.16 0.41 12.80
CA GLY A 297 -14.15 0.91 13.75
C GLY A 297 -15.08 2.03 13.31
N THR A 298 -16.28 1.67 12.85
CA THR A 298 -17.53 2.25 13.39
C THR A 298 -18.60 1.17 13.38
N GLU A 299 -19.40 1.14 14.44
CA GLU A 299 -20.41 0.13 14.72
C GLU A 299 -21.42 0.00 13.56
N THR A 300 -21.65 -1.23 13.12
CA THR A 300 -22.68 -1.55 12.13
C THR A 300 -23.93 -2.01 12.87
N THR A 301 -24.93 -1.13 13.00
CA THR A 301 -26.31 -1.56 13.27
C THR A 301 -26.86 -2.25 12.03
N THR A 302 -27.03 -3.56 12.10
CA THR A 302 -27.65 -4.40 11.08
C THR A 302 -29.17 -4.21 11.06
N ALA A 303 -29.68 -3.51 10.05
CA ALA A 303 -31.08 -3.56 9.65
C ALA A 303 -31.15 -3.85 8.14
N SER A 304 -31.10 -5.13 7.77
CA SER A 304 -31.24 -5.59 6.39
C SER A 304 -32.66 -6.13 6.15
N LYS A 305 -33.59 -5.26 5.72
CA LYS A 305 -34.78 -5.69 4.96
C LYS A 305 -34.53 -5.43 3.48
N LYS A 306 -34.71 -6.45 2.64
CA LYS A 306 -34.53 -6.36 1.19
C LYS A 306 -35.51 -5.36 0.57
N ILE A 307 -34.99 -4.36 -0.13
CA ILE A 307 -35.70 -3.35 -0.93
C ILE A 307 -35.99 -3.97 -2.30
N LYS A 308 -37.26 -4.00 -2.72
CA LYS A 308 -37.65 -4.41 -4.08
C LYS A 308 -37.59 -3.16 -5.00
N PRO A 309 -37.08 -3.27 -6.24
CA PRO A 309 -37.21 -2.19 -7.22
C PRO A 309 -38.70 -1.88 -7.49
N GLY A 310 -39.07 -0.60 -7.43
CA GLY A 310 -40.44 -0.14 -7.75
C GLY A 310 -41.46 -0.13 -6.59
N SER A 311 -41.04 -0.36 -5.34
CA SER A 311 -41.94 -0.13 -4.19
C SER A 311 -41.76 1.28 -3.63
N GLU A 312 -42.86 1.99 -3.39
CA GLU A 312 -42.86 3.25 -2.65
C GLU A 312 -42.37 3.03 -1.22
N TYR A 313 -41.47 3.90 -0.75
CA TYR A 313 -41.02 3.90 0.64
C TYR A 313 -41.52 5.17 1.33
N SER A 314 -42.17 4.98 2.48
CA SER A 314 -42.43 6.05 3.43
C SER A 314 -41.52 5.87 4.64
N VAL A 315 -40.67 6.85 4.92
CA VAL A 315 -39.90 6.90 6.17
C VAL A 315 -40.59 7.90 7.08
N GLU A 316 -40.95 7.47 8.30
CA GLU A 316 -41.50 8.35 9.33
C GLU A 316 -40.39 8.73 10.31
N ILE A 317 -40.08 10.02 10.38
CA ILE A 317 -39.05 10.56 11.29
C ILE A 317 -39.75 11.57 12.18
N ASP A 318 -39.81 11.29 13.49
CA ASP A 318 -40.46 12.13 14.51
C ASP A 318 -41.92 12.50 14.19
N GLY A 319 -42.69 11.56 13.63
CA GLY A 319 -44.10 11.74 13.28
C GLY A 319 -44.36 12.38 11.92
N VAL A 320 -43.30 12.74 11.15
CA VAL A 320 -43.43 13.24 9.79
C VAL A 320 -43.14 12.12 8.79
N LYS A 321 -44.14 11.75 8.00
CA LYS A 321 -43.99 10.79 6.90
C LYS A 321 -43.46 11.48 5.65
N VAL A 322 -42.30 11.03 5.18
CA VAL A 322 -41.69 11.49 3.92
C VAL A 322 -41.75 10.33 2.91
N GLN A 323 -42.37 10.58 1.76
CA GLN A 323 -42.44 9.62 0.65
C GLN A 323 -41.36 9.97 -0.40
N ALA A 324 -40.61 8.96 -0.85
CA ALA A 324 -39.66 9.11 -1.94
C ALA A 324 -39.83 7.96 -2.94
N GLY A 325 -39.82 8.30 -4.24
CA GLY A 325 -39.81 7.33 -5.34
C GLY A 325 -38.44 6.65 -5.42
N ALA A 326 -38.44 5.32 -5.54
CA ALA A 326 -37.24 4.48 -5.44
C ALA A 326 -36.28 4.60 -6.64
N ASP A 327 -36.66 5.33 -7.69
CA ASP A 327 -36.06 5.17 -9.01
C ASP A 327 -34.83 6.08 -9.22
N ASN A 328 -34.52 6.98 -8.29
CA ASN A 328 -33.52 8.04 -8.50
C ASN A 328 -32.46 8.19 -7.40
N PHE A 329 -32.32 7.24 -6.48
CA PHE A 329 -31.35 7.37 -5.38
C PHE A 329 -30.44 6.14 -5.26
N THR A 330 -29.14 6.38 -5.32
CA THR A 330 -28.12 5.44 -4.85
C THR A 330 -28.20 5.26 -3.33
N ALA A 331 -27.61 4.17 -2.81
CA ALA A 331 -27.61 3.89 -1.37
C ALA A 331 -26.94 5.01 -0.55
N GLU A 332 -25.96 5.69 -1.13
CA GLU A 332 -25.26 6.85 -0.58
C GLU A 332 -26.16 8.09 -0.54
N GLU A 333 -26.88 8.40 -1.62
CA GLU A 333 -27.81 9.54 -1.65
C GLU A 333 -29.00 9.35 -0.69
N MET A 334 -29.46 8.12 -0.49
CA MET A 334 -30.50 7.82 0.50
C MET A 334 -30.02 8.05 1.94
N LYS A 335 -28.76 7.74 2.24
CA LYS A 335 -28.16 8.02 3.56
C LYS A 335 -28.04 9.52 3.80
N GLU A 336 -27.62 10.26 2.77
CA GLU A 336 -27.49 11.71 2.83
C GLU A 336 -28.86 12.39 3.01
N PHE A 337 -29.88 11.94 2.28
CA PHE A 337 -31.26 12.41 2.44
C PHE A 337 -31.79 12.21 3.86
N VAL A 338 -31.60 11.02 4.44
CA VAL A 338 -32.01 10.73 5.82
C VAL A 338 -31.24 11.59 6.84
N ALA A 339 -29.95 11.86 6.60
CA ALA A 339 -29.16 12.74 7.44
C ALA A 339 -29.69 14.19 7.40
N GLN A 340 -29.98 14.72 6.22
CA GLN A 340 -30.56 16.06 6.04
C GLN A 340 -31.95 16.17 6.68
N ALA A 341 -32.80 15.16 6.53
CA ALA A 341 -34.13 15.13 7.15
C ALA A 341 -34.06 15.15 8.70
N LYS A 342 -33.05 14.49 9.30
CA LYS A 342 -32.84 14.53 10.75
C LYS A 342 -32.38 15.90 11.24
N ILE A 343 -31.50 16.58 10.50
CA ILE A 343 -31.07 17.95 10.82
C ILE A 343 -32.28 18.89 10.80
N ALA A 344 -33.08 18.85 9.73
CA ALA A 344 -34.27 19.67 9.60
C ALA A 344 -35.34 19.39 10.69
N SER A 345 -35.44 18.15 11.17
CA SER A 345 -36.30 17.78 12.30
C SER A 345 -35.78 18.30 13.64
N ALA A 346 -34.45 18.29 13.85
CA ALA A 346 -33.82 18.82 15.05
C ALA A 346 -33.98 20.35 15.15
N GLU A 347 -33.82 21.07 14.03
CA GLU A 347 -34.01 22.52 13.97
C GLU A 347 -35.44 22.94 14.34
N ARG A 348 -36.46 22.18 13.91
CA ARG A 348 -37.87 22.45 14.27
C ARG A 348 -38.21 22.18 15.73
N ARG A 349 -37.42 21.37 16.45
CA ARG A 349 -37.61 21.11 17.88
C ARG A 349 -36.91 22.13 18.77
N GLY A 350 -36.03 22.95 18.20
CA GLY A 350 -35.31 24.02 18.91
C GLY A 350 -35.87 25.43 18.68
N ALA A 351 -36.94 25.57 17.89
CA ALA A 351 -37.64 26.83 17.60
C ALA A 351 -39.06 26.80 18.20
#